data_AF-A0AAV5W454-F1
#
_entry.id   AF-A0AAV5W454-F1
#
_cell.length_a   1.000
_cell.length_b   1.000
_cell.length_c   1.000
_cell.angle_alpha   90.00
_cell.angle_beta   90.00
_cell.angle_gamma   90.00
#
_symmetry.space_group_name_H-M   'P 1'
#
loop_
_entity.id
_entity.type
_entity.pdbx_description
1 polymer ?
#
loop_
_entity_poly.entity_id
_entity_poly.type
_entity_poly.pdbx_seq_one_letter_code
_entity_poly.pdbx_strand_id
1 'polypeptide(L)'
;MVKTINVGGLTEALPNDMAQYEDVFTAAGDVMKHALDVFNDPNFEEKKDWKLDCSSPDVTVHYRDNCSGRYFAGRCKIKLSAKDMNDEFWNHLDR
;
A
#
# COMPACT_ATOMS: atom_id res chain seq x y z
N MET A 1 -1.80 0.67 30.30
CA MET A 1 -2.95 0.01 29.65
C MET A 1 -2.40 -0.51 28.33
N VAL A 2 -2.43 -1.82 28.09
CA VAL A 2 -1.90 -2.39 26.84
C VAL A 2 -2.82 -1.93 25.71
N LYS A 3 -2.29 -1.11 24.79
CA LYS A 3 -3.07 -0.56 23.68
C LYS A 3 -2.92 -1.43 22.44
N THR A 4 -4.02 -1.63 21.72
CA THR A 4 -4.06 -2.46 20.51
C THR A 4 -3.97 -1.58 19.26
N ILE A 5 -3.05 -1.89 18.35
CA ILE A 5 -2.92 -1.30 17.02
C ILE A 5 -3.47 -2.25 15.96
N ASN A 6 -4.06 -1.71 14.89
CA ASN A 6 -4.52 -2.50 13.74
C ASN A 6 -3.75 -2.08 12.49
N VAL A 7 -3.02 -3.01 11.87
CA VAL A 7 -2.30 -2.77 10.61
C VAL A 7 -2.71 -3.86 9.63
N GLY A 8 -3.36 -3.47 8.52
CA GLY A 8 -3.77 -4.41 7.49
C GLY A 8 -4.71 -5.52 7.98
N GLY A 9 -5.53 -5.27 9.01
CA GLY A 9 -6.45 -6.24 9.59
C GLY A 9 -5.87 -7.09 10.74
N LEU A 10 -4.56 -7.01 10.99
CA LEU A 10 -3.92 -7.65 12.13
C LEU A 10 -3.99 -6.73 13.34
N THR A 11 -4.55 -7.23 14.45
CA THR A 11 -4.63 -6.49 15.71
C THR A 11 -3.57 -6.99 16.67
N GLU A 12 -2.66 -6.11 17.09
CA GLU A 12 -1.57 -6.45 18.00
C GLU A 12 -1.49 -5.49 19.17
N ALA A 13 -1.00 -5.98 20.31
CA ALA A 13 -0.78 -5.18 21.50
C ALA A 13 0.59 -4.48 21.42
N LEU A 14 0.60 -3.14 21.49
CA LEU A 14 1.83 -2.37 21.58
C LEU A 14 2.40 -2.51 23.01
N PRO A 15 3.66 -2.98 23.16
CA PRO A 15 4.35 -3.02 24.44
C PRO A 15 4.44 -1.62 25.08
N ASN A 16 4.43 -1.55 26.42
CA ASN A 16 4.40 -0.27 27.14
C ASN A 16 5.64 0.61 26.88
N ASP A 17 6.81 0.00 26.69
CA ASP A 17 8.07 0.68 26.35
C ASP A 17 8.07 1.28 24.94
N MET A 18 7.13 0.85 24.08
CA MET A 18 6.96 1.34 22.72
C MET A 18 5.80 2.34 22.58
N ALA A 19 5.13 2.70 23.68
CA ALA A 19 3.95 3.58 23.66
C ALA A 19 4.19 4.94 22.96
N GLN A 20 5.42 5.44 22.99
CA GLN A 20 5.83 6.68 22.30
C GLN A 20 5.73 6.62 20.77
N TYR A 21 5.66 5.42 20.18
CA TYR A 21 5.54 5.21 18.74
C TYR A 21 4.09 5.02 18.29
N GLU A 22 3.11 5.17 19.19
CA GLU A 22 1.68 4.96 18.93
C GLU A 22 1.20 5.73 17.69
N ASP A 23 1.53 7.01 17.58
CA ASP A 23 1.09 7.86 16.47
C ASP A 23 1.64 7.35 15.13
N VAL A 24 2.87 6.84 15.13
CA VAL A 24 3.52 6.31 13.93
C VAL A 24 2.87 5.00 13.49
N PHE A 25 2.57 4.09 14.43
CA PHE A 25 1.88 2.83 14.12
C PHE A 25 0.44 3.07 13.66
N THR A 26 -0.27 4.01 14.29
CA THR A 26 -1.61 4.41 13.87
C THR A 26 -1.59 4.96 12.45
N ALA A 27 -0.68 5.89 12.16
CA ALA A 27 -0.53 6.47 10.82
C ALA A 27 -0.18 5.42 9.77
N ALA A 28 0.71 4.47 10.09
CA ALA A 28 1.04 3.37 9.19
C ALA A 28 -0.17 2.47 8.92
N GLY A 29 -0.97 2.16 9.95
CA GLY A 29 -2.22 1.42 9.83
C GLY A 29 -3.24 2.12 8.92
N ASP A 30 -3.44 3.42 9.13
CA ASP A 30 -4.36 4.24 8.33
C ASP A 30 -3.93 4.32 6.86
N VAL A 31 -2.63 4.51 6.59
CA VAL A 31 -2.09 4.55 5.21
C VAL A 31 -2.27 3.19 4.53
N MET A 32 -1.98 2.08 5.22
CA MET A 32 -2.13 0.74 4.64
C MET A 32 -3.60 0.41 4.38
N LYS A 33 -4.49 0.76 5.32
CA LYS A 33 -5.93 0.60 5.15
C LYS A 33 -6.43 1.36 3.93
N HIS A 34 -6.02 2.62 3.78
CA HIS A 34 -6.40 3.43 2.62
C HIS A 34 -5.90 2.83 1.30
N ALA A 35 -4.67 2.31 1.26
CA ALA A 35 -4.16 1.61 0.08
C ALA A 35 -4.99 0.35 -0.24
N LEU A 36 -5.34 -0.45 0.77
CA LEU A 36 -6.21 -1.62 0.59
C LEU A 36 -7.62 -1.24 0.13
N ASP A 37 -8.19 -0.16 0.64
CA ASP A 37 -9.50 0.34 0.20
C ASP A 37 -9.47 0.71 -1.29
N VAL A 38 -8.37 1.29 -1.78
CA VAL A 38 -8.18 1.56 -3.21
C VAL A 38 -8.04 0.27 -4.02
N PHE A 39 -7.28 -0.73 -3.55
CA PHE A 39 -7.09 -1.98 -4.27
C PHE A 39 -8.35 -2.87 -4.30
N ASN A 40 -9.17 -2.81 -3.24
CA ASN A 40 -10.40 -3.58 -3.12
C ASN A 40 -11.61 -2.89 -3.76
N ASP A 41 -11.49 -1.62 -4.19
CA ASP A 41 -12.52 -0.92 -4.98
C ASP A 41 -12.72 -1.67 -6.31
N PRO A 42 -13.93 -2.16 -6.63
CA PRO A 42 -14.19 -2.83 -7.90
C PRO A 42 -13.81 -1.98 -9.13
N ASN A 43 -13.92 -0.64 -9.01
CA ASN A 43 -13.53 0.26 -10.07
C ASN A 43 -12.02 0.30 -10.30
N PHE A 44 -11.21 -0.13 -9.32
CA PHE A 44 -9.78 -0.29 -9.48
C PHE A 44 -9.44 -1.48 -10.37
N GLU A 45 -10.05 -2.66 -10.18
CA GLU A 45 -9.74 -3.81 -11.05
C GLU A 45 -10.27 -3.59 -12.47
N GLU A 46 -11.50 -3.08 -12.60
CA GLU A 46 -12.13 -2.81 -13.90
C GLU A 46 -11.59 -1.55 -14.58
N LYS A 47 -10.79 -0.73 -13.87
CA LYS A 47 -10.28 0.58 -14.31
C LYS A 47 -11.38 1.53 -14.83
N LYS A 48 -12.63 1.36 -14.39
CA LYS A 48 -13.81 2.08 -14.92
C LYS A 48 -13.68 3.61 -14.85
N ASP A 49 -13.14 4.11 -13.75
CA ASP A 49 -12.91 5.55 -13.51
C ASP A 49 -11.42 5.93 -13.58
N TRP A 50 -10.58 5.04 -14.11
CA TRP A 50 -9.14 5.23 -14.23
C TRP A 50 -8.78 5.49 -15.70
N LYS A 51 -8.10 6.60 -15.97
CA LYS A 51 -7.67 7.00 -17.31
C LYS A 51 -6.28 6.44 -17.62
N LEU A 52 -6.03 6.01 -18.84
CA LEU A 52 -4.70 5.60 -19.27
C LEU A 52 -3.75 6.80 -19.27
N ASP A 53 -2.57 6.64 -18.65
CA ASP A 53 -1.48 7.64 -18.68
C ASP A 53 -0.47 7.27 -19.76
N CYS A 54 0.19 6.12 -19.61
CA CYS A 54 1.15 5.58 -20.55
C CYS A 54 1.15 4.04 -20.55
N SER A 55 1.62 3.45 -21.65
CA SER A 55 1.71 2.00 -21.79
C SER A 55 2.91 1.59 -22.64
N SER A 56 3.57 0.52 -22.25
CA SER A 56 4.64 -0.19 -22.94
C SER A 56 4.33 -1.70 -22.94
N PRO A 57 5.13 -2.53 -23.64
CA PRO A 57 4.93 -3.98 -23.60
C PRO A 57 4.98 -4.59 -22.19
N ASP A 58 5.70 -3.97 -21.26
CA ASP A 58 5.96 -4.52 -19.92
C ASP A 58 5.16 -3.82 -18.81
N VAL A 59 4.73 -2.58 -19.04
CA VAL A 59 4.11 -1.72 -18.01
C VAL A 59 2.91 -0.97 -18.59
N THR A 60 1.83 -0.87 -17.81
CA THR A 60 0.70 0.01 -18.11
C THR A 60 0.39 0.85 -16.88
N VAL A 61 0.30 2.17 -17.07
CA VAL A 61 0.01 3.13 -16.00
C VAL A 61 -1.33 3.79 -16.25
N HIS A 62 -2.20 3.80 -15.24
CA HIS A 62 -3.44 4.57 -15.24
C HIS A 62 -3.42 5.62 -14.13
N TYR A 63 -4.28 6.63 -14.23
CA TYR A 63 -4.49 7.63 -13.19
C TYR A 63 -5.96 7.86 -12.88
N ARG A 64 -6.24 8.30 -11.65
CA ARG A 64 -7.56 8.75 -11.20
C ARG A 64 -7.39 10.05 -10.41
N ASP A 65 -8.09 11.09 -10.84
CA ASP A 65 -8.19 12.35 -10.09
C ASP A 65 -9.13 12.17 -8.90
N ASN A 66 -8.81 12.80 -7.78
CA ASN A 66 -9.64 12.84 -6.57
C ASN A 66 -9.59 14.25 -5.95
N CYS A 67 -10.32 14.46 -4.85
CA CYS A 67 -10.38 15.77 -4.18
C CYS A 67 -9.05 16.24 -3.57
N SER A 68 -8.11 15.33 -3.31
CA SER A 68 -6.81 15.61 -2.69
C SER A 68 -5.63 15.54 -3.67
N GLY A 69 -5.86 15.26 -4.95
CA GLY A 69 -4.83 15.17 -5.96
C GLY A 69 -5.09 14.09 -7.02
N ARG A 70 -4.02 13.43 -7.47
CA ARG A 70 -4.07 12.40 -8.51
C ARG A 70 -3.37 11.13 -8.02
N TYR A 71 -4.05 9.99 -8.15
CA TYR A 71 -3.44 8.68 -7.96
C TYR A 71 -2.95 8.12 -9.29
N PHE A 72 -1.84 7.42 -9.23
CA PHE A 72 -1.28 6.64 -10.34
C PHE A 72 -1.24 5.16 -9.95
N ALA A 73 -1.60 4.30 -10.88
CA ALA A 73 -1.59 2.85 -10.70
C ALA A 73 -0.85 2.20 -11.87
N GLY A 74 0.35 1.69 -11.59
CA GLY A 74 1.14 0.90 -12.53
C GLY A 74 0.83 -0.58 -12.40
N ARG A 75 0.66 -1.27 -13.54
CA ARG A 75 0.57 -2.73 -13.62
C ARG A 75 1.69 -3.22 -14.53
N CYS A 76 2.46 -4.20 -14.07
CA CYS A 76 3.54 -4.79 -14.85
C CYS A 76 3.64 -6.30 -14.57
N LYS A 77 4.28 -7.03 -15.48
CA LYS A 77 4.64 -8.43 -15.26
C LYS A 77 6.13 -8.51 -15.00
N ILE A 78 6.50 -9.01 -13.83
CA ILE A 78 7.90 -9.17 -13.43
C ILE A 78 8.24 -10.66 -13.46
N LYS A 79 9.42 -11.00 -13.98
CA LYS A 79 9.91 -12.39 -14.08
C LYS A 79 10.63 -12.84 -12.79
N LEU A 80 10.08 -12.46 -11.64
CA LEU A 80 10.60 -12.79 -10.32
C LEU A 80 9.43 -13.24 -9.44
N SER A 81 9.72 -14.05 -8.43
CA SER A 81 8.69 -14.40 -7.44
C SER A 81 8.38 -13.18 -6.56
N ALA A 82 7.16 -13.12 -6.01
CA ALA A 82 6.80 -12.07 -5.06
C ALA A 82 7.70 -12.07 -3.82
N LYS A 83 8.21 -13.25 -3.42
CA LYS A 83 9.17 -13.39 -2.32
C LYS A 83 10.48 -12.70 -2.66
N ASP A 84 11.06 -12.99 -3.82
CA ASP A 84 12.36 -12.41 -4.22
C ASP A 84 12.25 -10.89 -4.44
N MET A 85 11.11 -10.42 -4.96
CA MET A 85 10.82 -8.99 -5.04
C MET A 85 10.79 -8.34 -3.65
N ASN A 86 10.07 -8.92 -2.69
CA ASN A 86 10.03 -8.37 -1.33
C ASN A 86 11.40 -8.39 -0.67
N ASP A 87 12.19 -9.44 -0.88
CA ASP A 87 13.56 -9.52 -0.37
C ASP A 87 14.45 -8.39 -0.93
N GLU A 88 14.33 -8.08 -2.22
CA GLU A 88 15.14 -7.04 -2.88
C GLU A 88 14.76 -5.62 -2.43
N PHE A 89 13.47 -5.33 -2.26
CA PHE A 89 12.98 -3.96 -2.01
C PHE A 89 12.75 -3.62 -0.53
N TRP A 90 12.43 -4.59 0.32
CA TRP A 90 12.09 -4.34 1.72
C TRP A 90 13.16 -4.80 2.70
N ASN A 91 13.80 -5.95 2.45
CA ASN A 91 14.72 -6.56 3.41
C ASN A 91 16.14 -5.95 3.40
N HIS A 92 16.36 -4.89 2.61
CA HIS A 92 17.61 -4.13 2.56
C HIS A 92 17.50 -2.70 3.11
N LEU A 93 16.32 -2.28 3.58
CA LEU A 93 16.11 -0.92 4.11
C LEU A 93 16.80 -0.68 5.47
N ASP A 94 17.34 -1.73 6.09
CA ASP A 94 18.05 -1.69 7.38
C ASP A 94 19.59 -1.49 7.26
N ARG A 95 20.10 -0.91 6.15
CA ARG A 95 21.53 -0.62 5.99
C ARG A 95 21.88 0.86 6.00
#